data_AF-A0A059G117-F1
#
_entry.id   AF-A0A059G117-F1
#
_cell.length_a   1.000
_cell.length_b   1.000
_cell.length_c   1.000
_cell.angle_alpha   90.00
_cell.angle_beta   90.00
_cell.angle_gamma   90.00
#
_symmetry.space_group_name_H-M   'P 1'
#
loop_
_entity.id
_entity.type
_entity.pdbx_description
1 polymer ?
#
loop_
_entity_poly.entity_id
_entity_poly.type
_entity_poly.pdbx_seq_one_letter_code
_entity_poly.pdbx_strand_id
1 'polypeptide(L)'
;MKTYPLNSSGVLKRYDYLSPLSRDRWAWEYARRNSKLRRDAELRSDSEISEKMAPCAPIRMLRSRVPQRLAERWGLVFMPDPDLNGLEADAVWNKHVYPDQVEINCSPRAPGQNCDIWDRTVPICDITHVTDLQAREFLLVRGKGCVVQVRCTGASLIGLEPVKMKLTISDLDDYERKLKAQKAALALVEQGPVAEMPLWTKTTQILRDGLVALDCLELGMSRRDIAVVLNGQEAVDAEWGLETGTMKDAIRYIIRKAEGLRDGGYLVELLGAETGLDQRVA
;
A
#
# COMPACT_ATOMS: atom_id res chain seq x y z
N MET A 1 -9.59 -8.54 -16.11
CA MET A 1 -8.80 -7.44 -16.70
C MET A 1 -7.64 -8.07 -17.44
N LYS A 2 -7.37 -7.70 -18.70
CA LYS A 2 -6.24 -8.28 -19.46
C LYS A 2 -4.91 -7.78 -18.86
N THR A 3 -3.98 -8.69 -18.61
CA THR A 3 -2.60 -8.39 -18.19
C THR A 3 -1.65 -8.54 -19.37
N TYR A 4 -0.52 -7.84 -19.33
CA TYR A 4 0.51 -7.89 -20.36
C TYR A 4 1.89 -7.57 -19.75
N PRO A 5 2.99 -8.06 -20.36
CA PRO A 5 4.33 -7.63 -20.00
C PRO A 5 4.59 -6.22 -20.52
N LEU A 6 5.36 -5.42 -19.76
CA LEU A 6 5.91 -4.14 -20.22
C LEU A 6 7.41 -4.28 -20.42
N ASN A 7 7.97 -3.44 -21.30
CA ASN A 7 9.42 -3.31 -21.40
C ASN A 7 9.97 -2.85 -20.04
N SER A 8 10.81 -3.68 -19.44
CA SER A 8 11.47 -3.46 -18.16
C SER A 8 12.99 -3.44 -18.38
N SER A 9 13.45 -2.37 -19.03
CA SER A 9 14.87 -2.14 -19.28
C SER A 9 15.33 -0.82 -18.67
N GLY A 10 16.63 -0.72 -18.41
CA GLY A 10 17.26 0.46 -17.85
C GLY A 10 16.59 0.95 -16.56
N VAL A 11 16.21 2.24 -16.57
CA VAL A 11 15.61 2.93 -15.43
C VAL A 11 14.29 2.32 -14.99
N LEU A 12 13.46 1.83 -15.92
CA LEU A 12 12.10 1.35 -15.61
C LEU A 12 12.10 0.05 -14.80
N LYS A 13 13.17 -0.75 -14.87
CA LYS A 13 13.29 -2.00 -14.12
C LYS A 13 13.22 -1.81 -12.60
N ARG A 14 13.64 -0.65 -12.09
CA ARG A 14 13.53 -0.34 -10.66
C ARG A 14 12.08 -0.24 -10.18
N TYR A 15 11.11 -0.14 -11.08
CA TYR A 15 9.68 0.00 -10.78
C TYR A 15 8.90 -1.32 -10.91
N ASP A 16 9.56 -2.43 -11.26
CA ASP A 16 8.89 -3.73 -11.46
C ASP A 16 8.22 -4.26 -10.19
N TYR A 17 8.78 -3.93 -9.03
CA TYR A 17 8.22 -4.30 -7.73
C TYR A 17 6.82 -3.72 -7.50
N LEU A 18 6.40 -2.71 -8.27
CA LEU A 18 5.08 -2.10 -8.18
C LEU A 18 3.97 -2.99 -8.78
N SER A 19 4.34 -3.90 -9.69
CA SER A 19 3.38 -4.77 -10.40
C SER A 19 2.49 -5.58 -9.46
N PRO A 20 3.01 -6.27 -8.42
CA PRO A 20 2.18 -7.04 -7.48
C PRO A 20 1.48 -6.19 -6.42
N LEU A 21 1.72 -4.88 -6.34
CA LEU A 21 1.18 -4.06 -5.26
C LEU A 21 -0.35 -4.01 -5.26
N SER A 22 -0.93 -4.19 -4.08
CA SER A 22 -2.33 -3.87 -3.80
C SER A 22 -2.55 -2.35 -3.80
N ARG A 23 -3.82 -1.94 -3.89
CA ARG A 23 -4.18 -0.51 -4.02
C ARG A 23 -3.69 0.35 -2.86
N ASP A 24 -3.72 -0.19 -1.65
CA ASP A 24 -3.24 0.48 -0.44
C ASP A 24 -1.71 0.65 -0.42
N ARG A 25 -0.97 -0.24 -1.09
CA ARG A 25 0.46 -0.09 -1.29
C ARG A 25 0.79 0.91 -2.41
N TRP A 26 -0.01 0.92 -3.49
CA TRP A 26 0.05 2.01 -4.47
C TRP A 26 -0.25 3.38 -3.85
N ALA A 27 -1.23 3.46 -2.95
CA ALA A 27 -1.55 4.68 -2.23
C ALA A 27 -0.34 5.19 -1.44
N TRP A 28 0.38 4.28 -0.77
CA TRP A 28 1.61 4.64 -0.08
C TRP A 28 2.69 5.15 -1.03
N GLU A 29 2.89 4.52 -2.19
CA GLU A 29 3.87 4.95 -3.18
C GLU A 29 3.65 6.37 -3.70
N TYR A 30 2.39 6.78 -3.84
CA TYR A 30 2.04 8.16 -4.17
C TYR A 30 2.21 9.09 -2.95
N ALA A 31 1.73 8.68 -1.77
CA ALA A 31 1.81 9.49 -0.56
C ALA A 31 3.26 9.79 -0.15
N ARG A 32 4.17 8.80 -0.16
CA ARG A 32 5.59 8.93 0.23
C ARG A 32 6.38 9.92 -0.63
N ARG A 33 5.90 10.21 -1.85
CA ARG A 33 6.49 11.20 -2.77
C ARG A 33 5.98 12.62 -2.52
N ASN A 34 5.02 12.81 -1.61
CA ASN A 34 4.56 14.13 -1.24
C ASN A 34 5.58 14.81 -0.33
N SER A 35 6.14 15.95 -0.77
CA SER A 35 7.13 16.70 0.02
C SER A 35 6.60 17.16 1.38
N LYS A 36 5.29 17.42 1.53
CA LYS A 36 4.69 17.76 2.82
C LYS A 36 4.66 16.54 3.75
N LEU A 37 4.34 15.35 3.23
CA LEU A 37 4.38 14.11 4.01
C LEU A 37 5.81 13.83 4.49
N ARG A 38 6.80 13.97 3.60
CA ARG A 38 8.21 13.75 3.97
C ARG A 38 8.65 14.71 5.10
N ARG A 39 8.29 16.00 5.01
CA ARG A 39 8.53 16.96 6.11
C ARG A 39 7.82 16.59 7.40
N ASP A 40 6.55 16.17 7.34
CA ASP A 40 5.82 15.72 8.52
C ASP A 40 6.47 14.47 9.14
N ALA A 41 7.03 13.58 8.31
CA ALA A 41 7.74 12.39 8.77
C ALA A 41 9.09 12.70 9.43
N GLU A 42 9.80 13.75 8.99
CA GLU A 42 11.03 14.24 9.64
C GLU A 42 10.79 14.75 11.07
N LEU A 43 9.55 15.14 11.40
CA LEU A 43 9.16 15.59 12.75
C LEU A 43 8.87 14.42 13.71
N ARG A 44 8.82 13.18 13.21
CA ARG A 44 8.58 11.97 14.03
C ARG A 44 9.79 11.69 14.91
N SER A 45 9.57 11.48 16.20
CA SER A 45 10.60 10.93 17.09
C SER A 45 10.52 9.40 17.15
N ASP A 46 11.67 8.71 17.11
CA ASP A 46 11.74 7.25 17.26
C ASP A 46 11.24 6.74 18.61
N SER A 47 11.22 7.61 19.63
CA SER A 47 10.66 7.27 20.93
C SER A 47 9.13 7.16 20.93
N GLU A 48 8.44 7.67 19.91
CA GLU A 48 6.98 7.67 19.81
C GLU A 48 6.39 6.29 19.56
N ILE A 49 7.18 5.37 18.99
CA ILE A 49 6.77 4.01 18.68
C ILE A 49 7.61 3.04 19.50
N SER A 50 6.95 2.10 20.18
CA SER A 50 7.59 0.96 20.80
C SER A 50 7.70 -0.17 19.80
N GLU A 51 8.90 -0.70 19.63
CA GLU A 51 9.15 -1.91 18.86
C GLU A 51 9.61 -3.05 19.79
N LYS A 52 9.03 -4.24 19.61
CA LYS A 52 9.42 -5.49 20.30
C LYS A 52 9.18 -6.69 19.39
N MET A 53 9.78 -7.83 19.69
CA MET A 53 9.39 -9.11 19.10
C MET A 53 8.36 -9.80 20.01
N ALA A 54 7.39 -10.47 19.41
CA ALA A 54 6.47 -11.33 20.14
C ALA A 54 7.21 -12.52 20.76
N PRO A 55 6.85 -12.96 21.98
CA PRO A 55 7.51 -14.09 22.63
C PRO A 55 7.13 -15.44 22.02
N CYS A 56 6.02 -15.52 21.27
CA CYS A 56 5.47 -16.77 20.76
C CYS A 56 5.85 -17.11 19.30
N ALA A 57 6.34 -16.13 18.54
CA ALA A 57 6.62 -16.26 17.11
C ALA A 57 7.49 -15.08 16.64
N PRO A 58 8.16 -15.18 15.47
CA PRO A 58 8.94 -14.08 14.90
C PRO A 58 8.03 -12.98 14.31
N ILE A 59 7.20 -12.38 15.16
CA ILE A 59 6.28 -11.29 14.81
C ILE A 59 6.83 -9.99 15.40
N ARG A 60 7.08 -9.01 14.54
CA ARG A 60 7.46 -7.65 14.97
C ARG A 60 6.22 -6.95 15.53
N MET A 61 6.33 -6.32 16.68
CA MET A 61 5.24 -5.63 17.35
C MET A 61 5.55 -4.14 17.47
N LEU A 62 4.71 -3.32 16.86
CA LEU A 62 4.77 -1.86 16.90
C LEU A 62 3.60 -1.32 17.70
N ARG A 63 3.89 -0.49 18.69
CA ARG A 63 2.86 0.15 19.52
C ARG A 63 3.10 1.64 19.65
N SER A 64 2.09 2.44 19.39
CA SER A 64 2.21 3.88 19.65
C SER A 64 2.29 4.17 21.15
N ARG A 65 3.19 5.09 21.52
CA ARG A 65 3.31 5.67 22.86
C ARG A 65 2.65 7.04 22.97
N VAL A 66 2.35 7.71 21.86
CA VAL A 66 1.78 9.07 21.82
C VAL A 66 0.74 9.24 20.69
N PRO A 67 -0.12 10.27 20.74
CA PRO A 67 -1.06 10.52 19.64
C PRO A 67 -0.35 10.78 18.32
N GLN A 68 -0.74 10.08 17.25
CA GLN A 68 -0.09 10.11 15.94
C GLN A 68 -0.76 11.11 15.00
N ARG A 69 -0.94 12.35 15.46
CA ARG A 69 -1.77 13.37 14.78
C ARG A 69 -1.30 13.70 13.36
N LEU A 70 0.00 13.70 13.10
CA LEU A 70 0.53 13.94 11.75
C LEU A 70 0.19 12.77 10.82
N ALA A 71 0.36 11.52 11.27
CA ALA A 71 -0.04 10.34 10.50
C ALA A 71 -1.53 10.34 10.18
N GLU A 72 -2.37 10.68 11.16
CA GLU A 72 -3.83 10.72 11.02
C GLU A 72 -4.26 11.68 9.89
N ARG A 73 -3.59 12.82 9.72
CA ARG A 73 -3.85 13.78 8.63
C ARG A 73 -3.62 13.19 7.25
N TRP A 74 -2.74 12.19 7.12
CA TRP A 74 -2.49 11.50 5.87
C TRP A 74 -3.37 10.25 5.71
N GLY A 75 -4.24 9.95 6.69
CA GLY A 75 -5.06 8.75 6.73
C GLY A 75 -4.36 7.54 7.38
N LEU A 76 -3.15 7.71 7.91
CA LEU A 76 -2.32 6.63 8.44
C LEU A 76 -2.51 6.45 9.96
N VAL A 77 -2.30 5.23 10.44
CA VAL A 77 -2.33 4.90 11.88
C VAL A 77 -1.06 5.42 12.55
N PHE A 78 0.11 5.10 11.98
CA PHE A 78 1.43 5.62 12.36
C PHE A 78 2.09 6.26 11.15
N MET A 79 3.02 7.17 11.38
CA MET A 79 3.83 7.73 10.31
C MET A 79 4.94 6.74 9.93
N PRO A 80 4.89 6.09 8.75
CA PRO A 80 5.91 5.16 8.31
C PRO A 80 7.16 5.91 7.85
N ASP A 81 8.26 5.19 7.74
CA ASP A 81 9.47 5.74 7.11
C ASP A 81 9.21 6.00 5.62
N PRO A 82 9.22 7.28 5.16
CA PRO A 82 8.97 7.65 3.78
C PRO A 82 10.12 7.31 2.82
N ASP A 83 11.18 6.64 3.27
CA ASP A 83 12.23 6.08 2.41
C ASP A 83 11.99 4.60 2.07
N LEU A 84 11.10 3.92 2.81
CA LEU A 84 10.67 2.55 2.54
C LEU A 84 9.50 2.47 1.52
N ASN A 85 9.61 1.52 0.58
CA ASN A 85 8.62 1.33 -0.48
C ASN A 85 7.32 0.64 0.03
N GLY A 86 6.36 0.44 -0.87
CA GLY A 86 5.06 -0.20 -0.57
C GLY A 86 5.13 -1.64 -0.08
N LEU A 87 6.27 -2.34 -0.22
CA LEU A 87 6.46 -3.68 0.33
C LEU A 87 7.04 -3.63 1.75
N GLU A 88 7.93 -2.70 2.01
CA GLU A 88 8.74 -2.65 3.23
C GLU A 88 8.13 -1.76 4.32
N ALA A 89 7.49 -0.65 3.93
CA ALA A 89 6.97 0.32 4.88
C ALA A 89 5.86 -0.27 5.77
N ASP A 90 5.84 0.14 7.04
CA ASP A 90 4.75 -0.16 7.98
C ASP A 90 3.56 0.80 7.79
N ALA A 91 3.15 1.01 6.53
CA ALA A 91 2.02 1.85 6.17
C ALA A 91 0.70 1.15 6.53
N VAL A 92 0.11 1.54 7.67
CA VAL A 92 -1.21 1.07 8.10
C VAL A 92 -2.21 2.20 7.92
N TRP A 93 -3.26 1.96 7.12
CA TRP A 93 -4.33 2.92 6.84
C TRP A 93 -5.48 2.81 7.84
N ASN A 94 -6.07 3.92 8.24
CA ASN A 94 -7.26 3.90 9.09
C ASN A 94 -8.49 3.41 8.33
N LYS A 95 -9.44 2.76 9.05
CA LYS A 95 -10.70 2.27 8.46
C LYS A 95 -11.48 3.34 7.70
N HIS A 96 -11.46 4.58 8.18
CA HIS A 96 -12.26 5.65 7.57
C HIS A 96 -11.74 6.12 6.21
N VAL A 97 -10.47 5.86 5.88
CA VAL A 97 -9.91 6.11 4.53
C VAL A 97 -9.79 4.83 3.72
N TYR A 98 -9.66 3.68 4.38
CA TYR A 98 -9.56 2.36 3.75
C TYR A 98 -10.63 1.39 4.31
N PRO A 99 -11.90 1.56 3.91
CA PRO A 99 -13.01 0.78 4.45
C PRO A 99 -13.00 -0.68 4.00
N ASP A 100 -12.44 -0.96 2.82
CA ASP A 100 -12.41 -2.29 2.18
C ASP A 100 -11.23 -3.18 2.63
N GLN A 101 -10.62 -2.88 3.79
CA GLN A 101 -9.54 -3.69 4.35
C GLN A 101 -10.02 -5.07 4.81
N VAL A 102 -9.10 -6.03 4.85
CA VAL A 102 -9.40 -7.38 5.37
C VAL A 102 -9.67 -7.27 6.87
N GLU A 103 -10.78 -7.84 7.33
CA GLU A 103 -11.13 -7.90 8.75
C GLU A 103 -11.09 -9.34 9.25
N ILE A 104 -10.49 -9.53 10.43
CA ILE A 104 -10.59 -10.78 11.20
C ILE A 104 -11.25 -10.50 12.55
N ASN A 105 -12.04 -11.47 12.99
CA ASN A 105 -12.52 -11.54 14.35
C ASN A 105 -11.69 -12.54 15.14
N CYS A 106 -11.19 -12.08 16.27
CA CYS A 106 -10.40 -12.83 17.23
C CYS A 106 -11.31 -13.23 18.39
N SER A 107 -11.34 -14.52 18.71
CA SER A 107 -12.09 -15.09 19.83
C SER A 107 -11.17 -15.96 20.68
N PRO A 108 -11.45 -16.20 21.98
CA PRO A 108 -10.70 -17.17 22.77
C PRO A 108 -10.59 -18.52 22.07
N ARG A 109 -9.41 -19.15 22.16
CA ARG A 109 -9.10 -20.44 21.55
C ARG A 109 -9.10 -21.52 22.62
N ALA A 110 -9.93 -22.54 22.45
CA ALA A 110 -9.93 -23.68 23.36
C ALA A 110 -8.60 -24.46 23.27
N PRO A 111 -8.17 -25.15 24.35
CA PRO A 111 -7.00 -26.02 24.31
C PRO A 111 -7.11 -27.06 23.17
N GLY A 112 -6.03 -27.23 22.40
CA GLY A 112 -5.98 -28.16 21.26
C GLY A 112 -6.76 -27.72 20.01
N GLN A 113 -7.41 -26.56 20.02
CA GLN A 113 -8.12 -26.05 18.85
C GLN A 113 -7.14 -25.40 17.85
N ASN A 114 -7.17 -25.85 16.60
CA ASN A 114 -6.36 -25.27 15.53
C ASN A 114 -6.87 -23.90 15.08
N CYS A 115 -5.95 -23.09 14.55
CA CYS A 115 -6.23 -21.79 13.99
C CYS A 115 -5.61 -21.71 12.59
N ASP A 116 -6.37 -22.11 11.57
CA ASP A 116 -5.89 -22.24 10.18
C ASP A 116 -5.17 -20.99 9.66
N ILE A 117 -5.70 -19.79 9.95
CA ILE A 117 -5.05 -18.52 9.57
C ILE A 117 -3.66 -18.40 10.18
N TRP A 118 -3.51 -18.74 11.47
CA TRP A 118 -2.22 -18.71 12.16
C TRP A 118 -1.28 -19.77 11.58
N ASP A 119 -1.76 -21.01 11.52
CA ASP A 119 -0.99 -22.19 11.13
C ASP A 119 -0.47 -22.08 9.68
N ARG A 120 -1.21 -21.38 8.80
CA ARG A 120 -0.83 -21.17 7.39
C ARG A 120 -0.05 -19.90 7.10
N THR A 121 -0.12 -18.87 7.94
CA THR A 121 0.55 -17.59 7.67
C THR A 121 1.86 -17.44 8.43
N VAL A 122 1.89 -17.73 9.73
CA VAL A 122 3.06 -17.51 10.58
C VAL A 122 4.32 -18.24 10.09
N PRO A 123 4.26 -19.47 9.56
CA PRO A 123 5.47 -20.16 9.10
C PRO A 123 6.09 -19.60 7.81
N ILE A 124 5.34 -18.85 7.00
CA ILE A 124 5.75 -18.47 5.63
C ILE A 124 5.70 -16.97 5.35
N CYS A 125 5.08 -16.19 6.23
CA CYS A 125 4.93 -14.74 6.09
C CYS A 125 5.75 -14.00 7.14
N ASP A 126 6.29 -12.86 6.75
CA ASP A 126 6.76 -11.85 7.70
C ASP A 126 5.56 -11.04 8.20
N ILE A 127 5.42 -10.91 9.53
CA ILE A 127 4.24 -10.34 10.15
C ILE A 127 4.65 -9.22 11.09
N THR A 128 4.08 -8.04 10.86
CA THR A 128 4.14 -6.92 11.80
C THR A 128 2.77 -6.69 12.43
N HIS A 129 2.68 -6.81 13.74
CA HIS A 129 1.53 -6.40 14.53
C HIS A 129 1.65 -4.93 14.92
N VAL A 130 0.56 -4.18 14.78
CA VAL A 130 0.50 -2.74 14.99
C VAL A 130 -0.66 -2.45 15.94
N THR A 131 -0.39 -1.77 17.05
CA THR A 131 -1.40 -1.36 18.03
C THR A 131 -1.34 0.13 18.31
N ASP A 132 -2.41 0.85 18.00
CA ASP A 132 -2.47 2.29 18.27
C ASP A 132 -2.84 2.62 19.72
N LEU A 133 -2.94 3.92 20.03
CA LEU A 133 -3.31 4.39 21.37
C LEU A 133 -4.75 4.04 21.79
N GLN A 134 -5.63 3.76 20.83
CA GLN A 134 -7.01 3.33 21.08
C GLN A 134 -7.11 1.81 21.24
N ALA A 135 -5.96 1.10 21.33
CA ALA A 135 -5.87 -0.35 21.37
C ALA A 135 -6.50 -1.04 20.15
N ARG A 136 -6.59 -0.34 19.00
CA ARG A 136 -6.99 -0.96 17.74
C ARG A 136 -5.78 -1.72 17.19
N GLU A 137 -6.02 -2.97 16.81
CA GLU A 137 -4.98 -3.90 16.38
C GLU A 137 -5.05 -4.16 14.88
N PHE A 138 -3.87 -4.16 14.26
CA PHE A 138 -3.70 -4.44 12.84
C PHE A 138 -2.53 -5.40 12.64
N LEU A 139 -2.57 -6.17 11.56
CA LEU A 139 -1.45 -6.97 11.06
C LEU A 139 -1.08 -6.48 9.66
N LEU A 140 0.21 -6.30 9.42
CA LEU A 140 0.78 -6.29 8.08
C LEU A 140 1.39 -7.67 7.84
N VAL A 141 0.82 -8.40 6.88
CA VAL A 141 1.27 -9.74 6.50
C VAL A 141 1.97 -9.63 5.15
N ARG A 142 3.27 -9.91 5.13
CA ARG A 142 4.13 -9.81 3.95
C ARG A 142 4.53 -11.19 3.46
N GLY A 143 4.39 -11.41 2.16
CA GLY A 143 4.79 -12.67 1.53
C GLY A 143 4.60 -12.61 0.03
N LYS A 144 5.44 -13.33 -0.72
CA LYS A 144 5.33 -13.48 -2.18
C LYS A 144 5.26 -12.15 -2.97
N GLY A 145 5.95 -11.11 -2.49
CA GLY A 145 5.92 -9.78 -3.13
C GLY A 145 4.62 -9.00 -2.91
N CYS A 146 3.78 -9.42 -1.95
CA CYS A 146 2.54 -8.77 -1.57
C CYS A 146 2.54 -8.40 -0.09
N VAL A 147 1.77 -7.37 0.25
CA VAL A 147 1.52 -6.96 1.64
C VAL A 147 0.01 -6.82 1.82
N VAL A 148 -0.51 -7.44 2.88
CA VAL A 148 -1.92 -7.35 3.21
C VAL A 148 -2.07 -6.75 4.59
N GLN A 149 -2.83 -5.64 4.64
CA GLN A 149 -3.30 -5.07 5.88
C GLN A 149 -4.54 -5.79 6.36
N VAL A 150 -4.49 -6.30 7.59
CA VAL A 150 -5.60 -6.96 8.27
C VAL A 150 -5.94 -6.17 9.52
N ARG A 151 -7.22 -5.84 9.69
CA ARG A 151 -7.74 -5.25 10.92
C ARG A 151 -8.27 -6.34 11.84
N CYS A 152 -7.84 -6.32 13.08
CA CYS A 152 -8.24 -7.27 14.10
C CYS A 152 -9.35 -6.69 14.98
N THR A 153 -10.37 -7.51 15.25
CA THR A 153 -11.53 -7.14 16.07
C THR A 153 -11.82 -8.24 17.09
N GLY A 154 -12.58 -7.94 18.14
CA GLY A 154 -12.90 -8.93 19.19
C GLY A 154 -11.83 -8.99 20.27
N ALA A 155 -11.43 -10.21 20.67
CA ALA A 155 -10.41 -10.43 21.68
C ALA A 155 -9.03 -9.96 21.19
N SER A 156 -8.22 -9.43 22.10
CA SER A 156 -6.92 -8.87 21.74
C SER A 156 -5.90 -9.95 21.37
N LEU A 157 -5.07 -9.71 20.33
CA LEU A 157 -4.00 -10.63 19.93
C LEU A 157 -2.84 -10.65 20.93
N ILE A 158 -2.70 -9.58 21.73
CA ILE A 158 -1.64 -9.43 22.74
C ILE A 158 -2.10 -9.84 24.15
N GLY A 159 -3.28 -10.45 24.26
CA GLY A 159 -3.81 -10.99 25.51
C GLY A 159 -3.04 -12.21 26.01
N LEU A 160 -3.29 -12.59 27.27
CA LEU A 160 -2.70 -13.78 27.88
C LEU A 160 -3.27 -15.08 27.31
N GLU A 161 -4.53 -15.06 26.88
CA GLU A 161 -5.21 -16.24 26.34
C GLU A 161 -4.95 -16.40 24.85
N PRO A 162 -4.71 -17.63 24.36
CA PRO A 162 -4.58 -17.86 22.94
C PRO A 162 -5.90 -17.53 22.23
N VAL A 163 -5.80 -16.97 21.03
CA VAL A 163 -6.96 -16.56 20.23
C VAL A 163 -7.04 -17.33 18.92
N LYS A 164 -8.27 -17.53 18.45
CA LYS A 164 -8.60 -18.07 17.15
C LYS A 164 -9.07 -16.93 16.26
N MET A 165 -8.54 -16.89 15.06
CA MET A 165 -8.89 -15.89 14.05
C MET A 165 -9.89 -16.47 13.05
N LYS A 166 -10.89 -15.66 12.67
CA LYS A 166 -11.84 -15.95 11.61
C LYS A 166 -11.93 -14.75 10.67
N LEU A 167 -11.87 -15.00 9.36
CA LEU A 167 -12.18 -13.97 8.37
C LEU A 167 -13.64 -13.54 8.52
N THR A 168 -13.88 -12.23 8.53
CA THR A 168 -15.22 -11.66 8.64
C THR A 168 -15.51 -10.72 7.49
N ILE A 169 -16.74 -10.76 7.00
CA ILE A 169 -17.28 -9.75 6.08
C ILE A 169 -18.45 -9.09 6.82
N SER A 170 -18.21 -7.87 7.28
CA SER A 170 -19.09 -7.17 8.22
C SER A 170 -20.31 -6.55 7.54
N ASP A 171 -20.19 -6.13 6.27
CA ASP A 171 -21.22 -5.38 5.54
C ASP A 171 -21.47 -6.02 4.17
N LEU A 172 -22.74 -6.14 3.79
CA LEU A 172 -23.16 -6.74 2.50
C LEU A 172 -23.06 -5.77 1.33
N ASP A 173 -23.24 -4.47 1.57
CA ASP A 173 -23.21 -3.44 0.53
C ASP A 173 -21.84 -3.38 -0.19
N ASP A 174 -20.78 -3.79 0.51
CA ASP A 174 -19.39 -3.80 0.02
C ASP A 174 -18.82 -5.22 -0.17
N TYR A 175 -19.71 -6.23 -0.20
CA TYR A 175 -19.33 -7.64 -0.21
C TYR A 175 -18.32 -7.99 -1.32
N GLU A 176 -18.58 -7.56 -2.56
CA GLU A 176 -17.70 -7.88 -3.69
C GLU A 176 -16.30 -7.26 -3.54
N ARG A 177 -16.20 -6.04 -3.01
CA ARG A 177 -14.92 -5.35 -2.80
C ARG A 177 -14.11 -6.01 -1.69
N LYS A 178 -14.75 -6.34 -0.57
CA LYS A 178 -14.14 -7.08 0.53
C LYS A 178 -13.73 -8.50 0.13
N LEU A 179 -14.53 -9.17 -0.69
CA LEU A 179 -14.18 -10.49 -1.23
C LEU A 179 -12.91 -10.43 -2.09
N LYS A 180 -12.74 -9.36 -2.89
CA LYS A 180 -11.51 -9.15 -3.65
C LYS A 180 -10.29 -8.95 -2.75
N ALA A 181 -10.42 -8.20 -1.65
CA ALA A 181 -9.35 -8.03 -0.66
C ALA A 181 -8.98 -9.37 0.01
N GLN A 182 -9.99 -10.19 0.36
CA GLN A 182 -9.75 -11.53 0.92
C GLN A 182 -9.10 -12.49 -0.08
N LYS A 183 -9.48 -12.45 -1.36
CA LYS A 183 -8.79 -13.23 -2.41
C LYS A 183 -7.32 -12.85 -2.53
N ALA A 184 -6.99 -11.57 -2.42
CA ALA A 184 -5.60 -11.11 -2.39
C ALA A 184 -4.86 -11.64 -1.14
N ALA A 185 -5.52 -11.71 0.01
CA ALA A 185 -4.97 -12.32 1.22
C ALA A 185 -4.72 -13.83 1.07
N LEU A 186 -5.63 -14.55 0.42
CA LEU A 186 -5.47 -15.98 0.16
C LEU A 186 -4.26 -16.27 -0.75
N ALA A 187 -3.95 -15.40 -1.70
CA ALA A 187 -2.79 -15.55 -2.58
C ALA A 187 -1.45 -15.61 -1.81
N LEU A 188 -1.38 -15.06 -0.58
CA LEU A 188 -0.21 -15.17 0.29
C LEU A 188 0.07 -16.63 0.72
N VAL A 189 -0.99 -17.42 0.92
CA VAL A 189 -0.94 -18.77 1.52
C VAL A 189 -1.20 -19.90 0.53
N GLU A 190 -1.55 -19.60 -0.72
CA GLU A 190 -1.66 -20.59 -1.80
C GLU A 190 -0.27 -21.14 -2.16
N GLN A 191 -0.15 -22.43 -2.50
CA GLN A 191 1.12 -22.97 -2.99
C GLN A 191 1.26 -22.68 -4.48
N GLY A 192 2.44 -22.21 -4.91
CA GLY A 192 2.69 -21.91 -6.31
C GLY A 192 3.83 -20.89 -6.51
N PRO A 193 4.45 -20.88 -7.70
CA PRO A 193 5.55 -19.98 -8.02
C PRO A 193 5.10 -18.53 -7.99
N VAL A 194 5.97 -17.65 -7.49
CA VAL A 194 5.80 -16.21 -7.66
C VAL A 194 6.04 -15.89 -9.14
N ALA A 195 5.19 -15.08 -9.76
CA ALA A 195 5.35 -14.72 -11.16
C ALA A 195 6.73 -14.06 -11.37
N GLU A 196 7.56 -14.68 -12.23
CA GLU A 196 8.94 -14.22 -12.47
C GLU A 196 8.99 -12.90 -13.25
N MET A 197 7.93 -12.56 -13.99
CA MET A 197 7.82 -11.32 -14.77
C MET A 197 6.70 -10.42 -14.24
N PRO A 198 6.92 -9.09 -14.22
CA PRO A 198 5.90 -8.15 -13.79
C PRO A 198 4.73 -8.14 -14.80
N LEU A 199 3.53 -8.39 -14.29
CA LEU A 199 2.29 -8.34 -15.06
C LEU A 199 1.60 -7.01 -14.83
N TRP A 200 1.37 -6.29 -15.92
CA TRP A 200 0.76 -4.98 -15.88
C TRP A 200 -0.63 -5.01 -16.47
N THR A 201 -1.45 -4.12 -15.98
CA THR A 201 -2.73 -3.78 -16.58
C THR A 201 -2.65 -2.33 -17.04
N LYS A 202 -3.57 -1.89 -17.92
CA LYS A 202 -3.57 -0.48 -18.35
C LYS A 202 -3.64 0.49 -17.18
N THR A 203 -4.40 0.14 -16.15
CA THR A 203 -4.48 0.94 -14.92
C THR A 203 -3.17 0.97 -14.16
N THR A 204 -2.55 -0.18 -13.89
CA THR A 204 -1.29 -0.24 -13.12
C THR A 204 -0.10 0.30 -13.90
N GLN A 205 -0.11 0.21 -15.23
CA GLN A 205 0.85 0.90 -16.09
C GLN A 205 0.75 2.42 -15.90
N ILE A 206 -0.46 2.99 -15.99
CA ILE A 206 -0.64 4.45 -15.81
C ILE A 206 -0.17 4.87 -14.41
N LEU A 207 -0.43 4.06 -13.38
CA LEU A 207 0.06 4.34 -12.04
C LEU A 207 1.59 4.28 -11.95
N ARG A 208 2.24 3.30 -12.58
CA ARG A 208 3.71 3.20 -12.66
C ARG A 208 4.30 4.42 -13.36
N ASP A 209 3.78 4.73 -14.55
CA ASP A 209 4.25 5.83 -15.39
C ASP A 209 4.08 7.17 -14.68
N GLY A 210 3.02 7.31 -13.88
CA GLY A 210 2.83 8.45 -12.98
C GLY A 210 3.90 8.58 -11.92
N LEU A 211 4.28 7.49 -11.23
CA LEU A 211 5.38 7.53 -10.24
C LEU A 211 6.72 7.84 -10.89
N VAL A 212 7.01 7.23 -12.04
CA VAL A 212 8.22 7.55 -12.82
C VAL A 212 8.25 9.04 -13.18
N ALA A 213 7.12 9.59 -13.63
CA ALA A 213 7.03 11.01 -13.96
C ALA A 213 7.27 11.91 -12.73
N LEU A 214 6.73 11.57 -11.56
CA LEU A 214 6.99 12.30 -10.31
C LEU A 214 8.48 12.29 -9.94
N ASP A 215 9.12 11.12 -10.01
CA ASP A 215 10.54 10.97 -9.67
C ASP A 215 11.43 11.76 -10.66
N CYS A 216 11.08 11.78 -11.95
CA CYS A 216 11.77 12.60 -12.95
C CYS A 216 11.58 14.10 -12.69
N LEU A 217 10.37 14.54 -12.30
CA LEU A 217 10.10 15.94 -11.98
C LEU A 217 10.87 16.41 -10.74
N GLU A 218 11.03 15.55 -9.73
CA GLU A 218 11.88 15.82 -8.56
C GLU A 218 13.33 16.06 -8.95
N LEU A 219 13.82 15.36 -10.00
CA LEU A 219 15.15 15.56 -10.59
C LEU A 219 15.23 16.77 -11.55
N GLY A 220 14.16 17.55 -11.71
CA GLY A 220 14.12 18.73 -12.58
C GLY A 220 14.04 18.42 -14.09
N MET A 221 13.67 17.19 -14.45
CA MET A 221 13.59 16.77 -15.85
C MET A 221 12.40 17.42 -16.58
N SER A 222 12.56 17.67 -17.88
CA SER A 222 11.49 18.23 -18.71
C SER A 222 10.46 17.17 -19.09
N ARG A 223 9.29 17.61 -19.59
CA ARG A 223 8.26 16.70 -20.12
C ARG A 223 8.78 15.82 -21.26
N ARG A 224 9.72 16.33 -22.07
CA ARG A 224 10.32 15.55 -23.15
C ARG A 224 11.21 14.46 -22.58
N ASP A 225 12.02 14.78 -21.58
CA ASP A 225 12.90 13.79 -20.93
C ASP A 225 12.09 12.69 -20.25
N ILE A 226 10.98 13.04 -19.59
CA ILE A 226 10.01 12.07 -19.04
C ILE A 226 9.47 11.15 -20.14
N ALA A 227 9.12 11.72 -21.30
CA ALA A 227 8.67 10.94 -22.44
C ALA A 227 9.74 9.97 -22.93
N VAL A 228 11.01 10.38 -22.95
CA VAL A 228 12.15 9.53 -23.33
C VAL A 228 12.33 8.39 -22.34
N VAL A 229 12.22 8.66 -21.03
CA VAL A 229 12.30 7.63 -19.99
C VAL A 229 11.20 6.58 -20.15
N LEU A 230 9.97 7.01 -20.46
CA LEU A 230 8.81 6.12 -20.55
C LEU A 230 8.70 5.36 -21.88
N ASN A 231 9.03 6.01 -22.99
CA ASN A 231 8.76 5.49 -24.35
C ASN A 231 10.04 5.17 -25.15
N GLY A 232 11.20 5.59 -24.65
CA GLY A 232 12.48 5.49 -25.37
C GLY A 232 12.74 6.67 -26.31
N GLN A 233 14.02 6.92 -26.58
CA GLN A 233 14.48 8.05 -27.39
C GLN A 233 13.92 8.02 -28.82
N GLU A 234 13.96 6.85 -29.46
CA GLU A 234 13.53 6.68 -30.85
C GLU A 234 12.04 7.04 -31.06
N ALA A 235 11.17 6.62 -30.13
CA ALA A 235 9.75 6.94 -30.19
C ALA A 235 9.48 8.44 -30.00
N VAL A 236 10.21 9.09 -29.09
CA VAL A 236 10.06 10.53 -28.84
C VAL A 236 10.53 11.35 -30.04
N ASP A 237 11.64 10.98 -30.67
CA ASP A 237 12.13 11.72 -31.84
C ASP A 237 11.19 11.60 -33.04
N ALA A 238 10.48 10.47 -33.17
CA ALA A 238 9.47 10.27 -34.20
C ALA A 238 8.17 11.07 -33.95
N GLU A 239 7.67 11.15 -32.71
CA GLU A 239 6.32 11.66 -32.42
C GLU A 239 6.29 13.07 -31.81
N TRP A 240 7.31 13.50 -31.08
CA TRP A 240 7.25 14.72 -30.26
C TRP A 240 7.06 16.01 -31.07
N GLY A 241 7.53 16.04 -32.33
CA GLY A 241 7.40 17.18 -33.24
C GLY A 241 6.08 17.22 -34.02
N LEU A 242 5.29 16.15 -34.00
CA LEU A 242 4.07 16.06 -34.81
C LEU A 242 3.00 17.04 -34.33
N GLU A 243 2.26 17.63 -35.29
CA GLU A 243 1.19 18.59 -35.02
C GLU A 243 0.02 17.98 -34.23
N THR A 244 -0.16 16.65 -34.30
CA THR A 244 -1.21 15.93 -33.56
C THR A 244 -1.08 16.07 -32.05
N GLY A 245 0.13 16.29 -31.52
CA GLY A 245 0.37 16.54 -30.09
C GLY A 245 0.07 15.37 -29.15
N THR A 246 -0.22 14.17 -29.68
CA THR A 246 -0.71 13.00 -28.94
C THR A 246 0.18 12.58 -27.77
N MET A 247 1.49 12.40 -28.00
CA MET A 247 2.44 12.08 -26.93
C MET A 247 2.55 13.20 -25.89
N LYS A 248 2.57 14.47 -26.30
CA LYS A 248 2.66 15.61 -25.36
C LYS A 248 1.45 15.65 -24.43
N ASP A 249 0.27 15.40 -24.96
CA ASP A 249 -0.97 15.38 -24.21
C ASP A 249 -1.05 14.16 -23.28
N ALA A 250 -0.59 12.99 -23.74
CA ALA A 250 -0.48 11.79 -22.90
C ALA A 250 0.45 12.01 -21.69
N ILE A 251 1.64 12.58 -21.92
CA ILE A 251 2.59 12.90 -20.83
C ILE A 251 2.01 13.96 -19.90
N ARG A 252 1.34 14.99 -20.43
CA ARG A 252 0.67 16.00 -19.61
C ARG A 252 -0.42 15.36 -18.74
N TYR A 253 -1.19 14.44 -19.29
CA TYR A 253 -2.22 13.70 -18.54
C TYR A 253 -1.60 12.85 -17.42
N ILE A 254 -0.56 12.08 -17.73
CA ILE A 254 0.16 11.24 -16.75
C ILE A 254 0.66 12.09 -15.58
N ILE A 255 1.34 13.21 -15.88
CA ILE A 255 1.86 14.12 -14.85
C ILE A 255 0.72 14.66 -13.97
N ARG A 256 -0.32 15.23 -14.58
CA ARG A 256 -1.45 15.80 -13.82
C ARG A 256 -2.13 14.77 -12.95
N LYS A 257 -2.33 13.56 -13.47
CA LYS A 257 -2.92 12.46 -12.69
C LYS A 257 -2.01 12.05 -11.53
N ALA A 258 -0.71 11.96 -11.76
CA ALA A 258 0.24 11.56 -10.74
C ALA A 258 0.36 12.60 -9.61
N GLU A 259 0.40 13.90 -9.95
CA GLU A 259 0.35 14.99 -8.99
C GLU A 259 -0.96 14.95 -8.18
N GLY A 260 -2.11 14.79 -8.85
CA GLY A 260 -3.41 14.67 -8.18
C GLY A 260 -3.46 13.49 -7.20
N LEU A 261 -2.92 12.33 -7.58
CA LEU A 261 -2.81 11.17 -6.69
C LEU A 261 -1.87 11.46 -5.51
N ARG A 262 -0.66 11.99 -5.74
CA ARG A 262 0.33 12.36 -4.70
C ARG A 262 -0.25 13.38 -3.70
N ASP A 263 -1.04 14.32 -4.18
CA ASP A 263 -1.54 15.46 -3.41
C ASP A 263 -2.89 15.18 -2.72
N GLY A 264 -3.15 13.91 -2.42
CA GLY A 264 -4.30 13.46 -1.62
C GLY A 264 -5.34 12.65 -2.39
N GLY A 265 -5.29 12.64 -3.73
CA GLY A 265 -6.19 11.85 -4.58
C GLY A 265 -6.10 10.34 -4.32
N TYR A 266 -4.97 9.84 -3.81
CA TYR A 266 -4.81 8.44 -3.42
C TYR A 266 -5.88 7.96 -2.42
N LEU A 267 -6.38 8.84 -1.54
CA LEU A 267 -7.38 8.47 -0.53
C LEU A 267 -8.69 8.04 -1.17
N VAL A 268 -9.12 8.76 -2.19
CA VAL A 268 -10.39 8.49 -2.87
C VAL A 268 -10.19 7.45 -3.97
N GLU A 269 -9.22 7.66 -4.86
CA GLU A 269 -9.06 6.82 -6.06
C GLU A 269 -8.47 5.43 -5.76
N LEU A 270 -7.64 5.30 -4.71
CA LEU A 270 -6.96 4.05 -4.38
C LEU A 270 -7.49 3.40 -3.11
N LEU A 271 -7.77 4.17 -2.05
CA LEU A 271 -8.26 3.63 -0.78
C LEU A 271 -9.79 3.58 -0.66
N GLY A 272 -10.52 4.37 -1.45
CA GLY A 272 -11.99 4.38 -1.43
C GLY A 272 -12.60 5.22 -0.31
N ALA A 273 -11.89 6.25 0.18
CA ALA A 273 -12.46 7.22 1.10
C ALA A 273 -13.63 7.99 0.44
N GLU A 274 -14.71 8.25 1.19
CA GLU A 274 -15.88 9.00 0.69
C GLU A 274 -15.55 10.45 0.34
N THR A 275 -14.54 11.03 1.00
CA THR A 275 -14.09 12.43 0.82
C THR A 275 -12.56 12.51 0.95
N GLY A 276 -11.94 13.43 0.21
CA GLY A 276 -10.50 13.75 0.33
C GLY A 276 -10.16 14.56 1.58
N LEU A 277 -8.86 14.78 1.87
CA LEU A 277 -8.39 15.49 3.08
C LEU A 277 -9.00 16.89 3.26
N ASP A 278 -9.25 17.60 2.16
CA ASP A 278 -9.61 19.02 2.19
C ASP A 278 -11.05 19.33 2.60
N GLN A 279 -11.91 18.32 2.82
CA GLN A 279 -13.30 18.54 3.23
C GLN A 279 -13.54 18.40 4.74
N ARG A 280 -12.49 18.17 5.56
CA ARG A 280 -12.63 17.98 7.02
C ARG A 280 -12.02 19.12 7.87
N VAL A 281 -11.65 20.24 7.26
CA VAL A 281 -11.20 21.46 7.97
C VAL A 281 -12.22 22.60 7.85
N ALA A 282 -13.51 22.27 7.94
CA ALA A 282 -14.59 23.23 8.11
C ALA A 282 -15.39 22.87 9.37
#